data_AF-A0A8G1EDY0-F1
#
_entry.id   AF-A0A8G1EDY0-F1
#
_cell.length_a   1.000
_cell.length_b   1.000
_cell.length_c   1.000
_cell.angle_alpha   90.00
_cell.angle_beta   90.00
_cell.angle_gamma   90.00
#
_symmetry.space_group_name_H-M   'P 1'
#
loop_
_entity.id
_entity.type
_entity.pdbx_description
1 polymer ?
#
loop_
_entity_poly.entity_id
_entity_poly.type
_entity_poly.pdbx_seq_one_letter_code
_entity_poly.pdbx_strand_id
1 'polypeptide(L)'
;MSRALQVVGAVVLALALPAGLKAEGVPVTSDQVMMLYFTDSGRSFGYQVMMARINIDTVKADLERDAAILKRNEELFARSAISQLDLEISQLKDAWNRKQLIVAQKNLVYLSAEYEAMSRMAEHFAGGTVMVEDLYAVFRRGWEAGCDKGPDEVVAHQAWAAFAEKSLERARQLNARGGVPDSEVLEREAQLAMARSNFQNRQAGLDRCKAVLFPSLEQVMAAPR
;
A
#
# COMPACT_ATOMS: atom_id res chain seq x y z
N MET A 1 9.41 1.43 39.21
CA MET A 1 8.47 0.95 38.16
C MET A 1 9.09 1.26 36.80
N SER A 2 9.35 0.36 35.87
CA SER A 2 9.62 -1.08 35.92
C SER A 2 10.60 -1.32 34.77
N ARG A 3 11.82 -1.75 35.07
CA ARG A 3 12.85 -2.21 34.09
C ARG A 3 12.44 -3.52 33.39
N ALA A 4 11.20 -3.97 33.56
CA ALA A 4 10.71 -5.26 33.07
C ALA A 4 10.22 -5.24 31.61
N LEU A 5 10.03 -4.07 30.97
CA LEU A 5 9.49 -4.03 29.61
C LEU A 5 10.53 -4.13 28.48
N GLN A 6 11.82 -3.94 28.77
CA GLN A 6 12.90 -4.07 27.77
C GLN A 6 13.37 -5.53 27.59
N VAL A 7 12.90 -6.47 28.41
CA VAL A 7 13.34 -7.87 28.37
C VAL A 7 12.49 -8.73 27.42
N VAL A 8 11.26 -8.33 27.10
CA VAL A 8 10.33 -9.21 26.36
C VAL A 8 10.66 -9.30 24.86
N GLY A 9 11.21 -8.25 24.25
CA GLY A 9 11.60 -8.25 22.83
C GLY A 9 12.82 -9.11 22.51
N ALA A 10 13.75 -9.28 23.47
CA ALA A 10 14.96 -10.09 23.28
C ALA A 10 14.72 -11.59 23.56
N VAL A 11 13.69 -11.94 24.34
CA VAL A 11 13.42 -13.32 24.75
C VAL A 11 12.79 -14.16 23.63
N VAL A 12 12.06 -13.55 22.69
CA VAL A 12 11.43 -14.29 21.58
C VAL A 12 12.46 -14.69 20.50
N LEU A 13 13.52 -13.91 20.28
CA LEU A 13 14.61 -14.30 19.36
C LEU A 13 15.58 -15.32 19.96
N ALA A 14 15.69 -15.40 21.29
CA ALA A 14 16.62 -16.31 21.96
C ALA A 14 16.14 -17.78 21.97
N LEU A 15 14.83 -18.04 21.79
CA LEU A 15 14.25 -19.39 21.87
C LEU A 15 14.22 -20.14 20.53
N ALA A 16 14.71 -19.54 19.45
CA ALA A 16 14.80 -20.18 18.13
C ALA A 16 16.23 -20.52 17.70
N LEU A 17 17.21 -20.46 18.62
CA LEU A 17 18.56 -20.96 18.32
C LEU A 17 18.53 -22.49 18.40
N PRO A 18 18.80 -23.22 17.30
CA PRO A 18 18.99 -24.65 17.36
C PRO A 18 20.15 -24.93 18.32
N ALA A 19 19.86 -25.56 19.45
CA ALA A 19 20.88 -26.01 20.38
C ALA A 19 21.75 -27.06 19.66
N GLY A 20 22.91 -26.64 19.14
CA GLY A 20 23.89 -27.58 18.60
C GLY A 20 24.70 -27.18 17.37
N LEU A 21 24.57 -25.97 16.81
CA LEU A 21 25.53 -25.51 15.81
C LEU A 21 26.72 -24.87 16.49
N LYS A 22 27.78 -25.65 16.74
CA LYS A 22 29.14 -25.09 16.80
C LYS A 22 29.44 -24.55 15.40
N ALA A 23 29.11 -23.29 15.17
CA ALA A 23 29.53 -22.60 13.97
C ALA A 23 31.05 -22.37 14.08
N GLU A 24 31.84 -23.21 13.42
CA GLU A 24 33.21 -22.82 13.05
C GLU A 24 33.08 -21.67 12.04
N GLY A 25 33.34 -20.45 12.50
CA GLY A 25 33.20 -19.26 11.68
C GLY A 25 33.62 -17.99 12.41
N VAL A 26 33.96 -16.95 11.64
CA VAL A 26 34.24 -15.61 12.17
C VAL A 26 32.90 -14.99 12.63
N PRO A 27 32.81 -14.47 13.87
CA PRO A 27 31.61 -13.75 14.32
C PRO A 27 31.29 -12.56 13.42
N VAL A 28 30.00 -12.39 13.07
CA VAL A 28 29.55 -11.26 12.25
C VAL A 28 29.63 -9.95 13.05
N THR A 29 30.11 -8.87 12.43
CA THR A 29 30.11 -7.53 13.04
C THR A 29 28.81 -6.79 12.76
N SER A 30 28.48 -5.77 13.57
CA SER A 30 27.33 -4.89 13.31
C SER A 30 27.39 -4.25 11.92
N ASP A 31 28.58 -3.90 11.45
CA ASP A 31 28.79 -3.32 10.12
C ASP A 31 28.47 -4.33 9.01
N GLN A 32 28.85 -5.59 9.18
CA GLN A 32 28.51 -6.66 8.24
C GLN A 32 26.99 -6.91 8.21
N VAL A 33 26.32 -6.89 9.37
CA VAL A 33 24.85 -6.99 9.45
C VAL A 33 24.19 -5.80 8.75
N MET A 34 24.65 -4.58 9.01
CA MET A 34 24.12 -3.37 8.39
C MET A 34 24.30 -3.39 6.87
N MET A 35 25.46 -3.83 6.38
CA MET A 35 25.75 -3.94 4.95
C MET A 35 24.85 -4.96 4.25
N LEU A 36 24.63 -6.13 4.85
CA LEU A 36 23.73 -7.16 4.32
C LEU A 36 22.28 -6.68 4.32
N TYR A 37 21.83 -6.07 5.42
CA TYR A 37 20.48 -5.50 5.52
C TYR A 37 20.25 -4.40 4.48
N PHE A 38 21.22 -3.50 4.32
CA PHE A 38 21.15 -2.40 3.38
C PHE A 38 21.10 -2.89 1.92
N THR A 39 21.92 -3.90 1.59
CA THR A 39 21.95 -4.51 0.26
C THR A 39 20.61 -5.18 -0.09
N ASP A 40 20.05 -5.96 0.84
CA ASP A 40 18.76 -6.61 0.62
C ASP A 40 17.62 -5.58 0.53
N SER A 41 17.64 -4.57 1.40
CA SER A 41 16.63 -3.50 1.41
C SER A 41 16.67 -2.68 0.12
N GLY A 42 17.85 -2.27 -0.36
CA GLY A 42 17.99 -1.54 -1.62
C GLY A 42 17.45 -2.32 -2.82
N ARG A 43 17.72 -3.64 -2.88
CA ARG A 43 17.13 -4.54 -3.87
C ARG A 43 15.60 -4.58 -3.76
N SER A 44 15.06 -4.73 -2.55
CA SER A 44 13.63 -4.77 -2.29
C SER A 44 12.93 -3.49 -2.75
N PHE A 45 13.48 -2.30 -2.43
CA PHE A 45 12.92 -1.03 -2.88
C PHE A 45 12.96 -0.87 -4.40
N GLY A 46 14.04 -1.30 -5.05
CA GLY A 46 14.11 -1.32 -6.52
C GLY A 46 12.99 -2.16 -7.15
N TYR A 47 12.74 -3.35 -6.61
CA TYR A 47 11.61 -4.20 -7.04
C TYR A 47 10.25 -3.53 -6.77
N GLN A 48 10.07 -2.90 -5.61
CA GLN A 48 8.82 -2.22 -5.27
C GLN A 48 8.53 -1.04 -6.19
N VAL A 49 9.53 -0.24 -6.56
CA VAL A 49 9.38 0.85 -7.55
C VAL A 49 8.97 0.28 -8.92
N MET A 50 9.59 -0.81 -9.37
CA MET A 50 9.21 -1.48 -10.61
C MET A 50 7.77 -1.98 -10.56
N MET A 51 7.37 -2.65 -9.47
CA MET A 51 6.00 -3.14 -9.29
C MET A 51 4.98 -2.00 -9.20
N ALA A 52 5.33 -0.86 -8.61
CA ALA A 52 4.47 0.31 -8.56
C ALA A 52 4.22 0.92 -9.95
N ARG A 53 5.23 0.92 -10.83
CA ARG A 53 5.06 1.33 -12.25
C ARG A 53 4.13 0.37 -12.99
N ILE A 54 4.35 -0.94 -12.85
CA ILE A 54 3.47 -1.96 -13.43
C ILE A 54 2.02 -1.77 -12.93
N ASN A 55 1.83 -1.49 -11.64
CA ASN A 55 0.51 -1.25 -11.09
C ASN A 55 -0.17 -0.02 -11.70
N ILE A 56 0.57 1.07 -11.95
CA ILE A 56 0.02 2.25 -12.66
C ILE A 56 -0.44 1.86 -14.06
N ASP A 57 0.36 1.08 -14.80
CA ASP A 57 0.03 0.68 -16.17
C ASP A 57 -1.20 -0.25 -16.19
N THR A 58 -1.29 -1.19 -15.24
CA THR A 58 -2.48 -2.03 -15.04
C THR A 58 -3.73 -1.18 -14.77
N VAL A 59 -3.64 -0.21 -13.86
CA VAL A 59 -4.80 0.65 -13.53
C VAL A 59 -5.20 1.54 -14.71
N LYS A 60 -4.25 2.00 -15.53
CA LYS A 60 -4.55 2.73 -16.77
C LYS A 60 -5.28 1.85 -17.79
N ALA A 61 -4.81 0.61 -17.98
CA ALA A 61 -5.47 -0.34 -18.86
C ALA A 61 -6.90 -0.68 -18.37
N ASP A 62 -7.07 -0.86 -17.06
CA ASP A 62 -8.38 -1.05 -16.44
C ASP A 62 -9.29 0.18 -16.62
N LEU A 63 -8.75 1.39 -16.56
CA LEU A 63 -9.50 2.63 -16.83
C LEU A 63 -9.95 2.74 -18.28
N GLU A 64 -9.07 2.44 -19.24
CA GLU A 64 -9.43 2.45 -20.67
C GLU A 64 -10.54 1.44 -20.96
N ARG A 65 -10.43 0.22 -20.42
CA ARG A 65 -11.47 -0.80 -20.52
C ARG A 65 -12.78 -0.32 -19.90
N ASP A 66 -12.74 0.16 -18.66
CA ASP A 66 -13.95 0.48 -17.91
C ASP A 66 -14.64 1.75 -18.43
N ALA A 67 -13.89 2.70 -19.00
CA ALA A 67 -14.44 3.83 -19.74
C ALA A 67 -15.16 3.40 -21.03
N ALA A 68 -14.61 2.43 -21.77
CA ALA A 68 -15.27 1.87 -22.94
C ALA A 68 -16.55 1.09 -22.57
N ILE A 69 -16.52 0.35 -21.46
CA ILE A 69 -17.71 -0.34 -20.92
C ILE A 69 -18.77 0.67 -20.49
N LEU A 70 -18.38 1.74 -19.78
CA LEU A 70 -19.30 2.79 -19.34
C LEU A 70 -19.98 3.44 -20.55
N LYS A 71 -19.22 3.86 -21.56
CA LYS A 71 -19.78 4.45 -22.79
C LYS A 71 -20.78 3.51 -23.47
N ARG A 72 -20.43 2.24 -23.62
CA ARG A 72 -21.34 1.23 -24.18
C ARG A 72 -22.62 1.10 -23.35
N ASN A 73 -22.49 1.09 -22.03
CA ASN A 73 -23.62 0.92 -21.12
C ASN A 73 -24.52 2.16 -21.09
N GLU A 74 -23.97 3.38 -21.26
CA GLU A 74 -24.75 4.60 -21.48
C GLU A 74 -25.61 4.50 -22.75
N GLU A 75 -25.03 4.02 -23.86
CA GLU A 75 -25.76 3.80 -25.12
C GLU A 75 -26.86 2.74 -24.99
N LEU A 76 -26.57 1.63 -24.28
CA LEU A 76 -27.55 0.58 -24.01
C LEU A 76 -28.67 1.06 -23.10
N PHE A 77 -28.35 1.85 -22.08
CA PHE A 77 -29.34 2.42 -21.17
C PHE A 77 -30.25 3.42 -21.89
N ALA A 78 -29.71 4.28 -22.75
CA ALA A 78 -30.48 5.22 -23.56
C ALA A 78 -31.51 4.52 -24.47
N ARG A 79 -31.28 3.26 -24.82
CA ARG A 79 -32.19 2.41 -25.61
C ARG A 79 -33.00 1.44 -24.75
N SER A 80 -32.98 1.60 -23.42
CA SER A 80 -33.65 0.75 -22.44
C SER A 80 -33.25 -0.74 -22.51
N ALA A 81 -32.05 -1.04 -23.02
CA ALA A 81 -31.55 -2.41 -23.16
C ALA A 81 -30.92 -2.96 -21.87
N ILE A 82 -30.49 -2.08 -20.97
CA ILE A 82 -30.01 -2.44 -19.62
C ILE A 82 -30.75 -1.64 -18.57
N SER A 83 -30.68 -2.08 -17.32
CA SER A 83 -31.29 -1.38 -16.20
C SER A 83 -30.46 -0.17 -15.76
N GLN A 84 -31.10 0.79 -15.08
CA GLN A 84 -30.41 1.89 -14.39
C GLN A 84 -29.33 1.36 -13.43
N LEU A 85 -29.59 0.24 -12.75
CA LEU A 85 -28.65 -0.38 -11.83
C LEU A 85 -27.37 -0.86 -12.54
N ASP A 86 -27.48 -1.41 -13.76
CA ASP A 86 -26.32 -1.84 -14.55
C ASP A 86 -25.45 -0.65 -14.98
N LEU A 87 -26.08 0.49 -15.31
CA LEU A 87 -25.37 1.74 -15.60
C LEU A 87 -24.66 2.28 -14.36
N GLU A 88 -25.35 2.33 -13.21
CA GLU A 88 -24.78 2.80 -11.93
C GLU A 88 -23.54 1.98 -11.51
N ILE A 89 -23.58 0.65 -11.66
CA ILE A 89 -22.42 -0.21 -11.39
C ILE A 89 -21.22 0.18 -12.26
N SER A 90 -21.46 0.48 -13.53
CA SER A 90 -20.41 0.86 -14.48
C SER A 90 -19.80 2.22 -14.13
N GLN A 91 -20.65 3.19 -13.74
CA GLN A 91 -20.22 4.50 -13.28
C GLN A 91 -19.37 4.40 -12.00
N LEU A 92 -19.80 3.58 -11.03
CA LEU A 92 -19.06 3.35 -9.80
C LEU A 92 -17.72 2.65 -10.05
N LYS A 93 -17.66 1.71 -11.00
CA LYS A 93 -16.43 1.01 -11.38
C LYS A 93 -15.41 1.95 -12.02
N ASP A 94 -15.82 2.79 -12.97
CA ASP A 94 -14.96 3.82 -13.57
C ASP A 94 -14.48 4.81 -12.51
N ALA A 95 -15.38 5.33 -11.67
CA ALA A 95 -15.05 6.28 -10.61
C ALA A 95 -14.05 5.69 -9.59
N TRP A 96 -14.19 4.41 -9.24
CA TRP A 96 -13.25 3.72 -8.37
C TRP A 96 -11.86 3.59 -9.00
N ASN A 97 -11.75 3.16 -10.26
CA ASN A 97 -10.46 3.03 -10.92
C ASN A 97 -9.74 4.38 -11.07
N ARG A 98 -10.48 5.49 -11.27
CA ARG A 98 -9.88 6.83 -11.32
C ARG A 98 -9.19 7.18 -10.00
N LYS A 99 -9.78 6.78 -8.88
CA LYS A 99 -9.20 6.95 -7.53
C LYS A 99 -8.01 6.01 -7.32
N GLN A 100 -8.08 4.77 -7.82
CA GLN A 100 -6.94 3.84 -7.81
C GLN A 100 -5.73 4.40 -8.56
N LEU A 101 -5.93 5.12 -9.67
CA LEU A 101 -4.83 5.73 -10.41
C LEU A 101 -4.08 6.77 -9.57
N ILE A 102 -4.82 7.62 -8.84
CA ILE A 102 -4.24 8.62 -7.93
C ILE A 102 -3.43 7.92 -6.84
N VAL A 103 -4.00 6.89 -6.21
CA VAL A 103 -3.31 6.10 -5.18
C VAL A 103 -2.05 5.44 -5.74
N ALA A 104 -2.13 4.81 -6.91
CA ALA A 104 -0.99 4.13 -7.55
C ALA A 104 0.14 5.11 -7.88
N GLN A 105 -0.19 6.30 -8.40
CA GLN A 105 0.77 7.37 -8.68
C GLN A 105 1.44 7.87 -7.40
N LYS A 106 0.67 8.16 -6.34
CA LYS A 106 1.22 8.59 -5.06
C LYS A 106 2.07 7.50 -4.41
N ASN A 107 1.70 6.24 -4.57
CA ASN A 107 2.50 5.12 -4.08
C ASN A 107 3.86 5.02 -4.80
N LEU A 108 3.91 5.31 -6.11
CA LEU A 108 5.18 5.41 -6.83
C LEU A 108 6.05 6.58 -6.32
N VAL A 109 5.46 7.74 -6.02
CA VAL A 109 6.19 8.89 -5.45
C VAL A 109 6.83 8.50 -4.11
N TYR A 110 6.04 7.90 -3.21
CA TYR A 110 6.50 7.40 -1.92
C TYR A 110 7.68 6.41 -2.07
N LEU A 111 7.49 5.35 -2.85
CA LEU A 111 8.53 4.32 -3.05
C LEU A 111 9.77 4.85 -3.75
N SER A 112 9.63 5.82 -4.66
CA SER A 112 10.76 6.46 -5.32
C SER A 112 11.59 7.29 -4.34
N ALA A 113 10.94 7.99 -3.40
CA ALA A 113 11.63 8.73 -2.35
C ALA A 113 12.37 7.80 -1.38
N GLU A 114 11.80 6.65 -1.02
CA GLU A 114 12.49 5.64 -0.20
C GLU A 114 13.69 5.01 -0.94
N TYR A 115 13.55 4.74 -2.24
CA TYR A 115 14.64 4.25 -3.06
C TYR A 115 15.78 5.28 -3.19
N GLU A 116 15.45 6.57 -3.31
CA GLU A 116 16.43 7.65 -3.31
C GLU A 116 17.14 7.74 -1.94
N ALA A 117 16.41 7.66 -0.83
CA ALA A 117 16.98 7.68 0.52
C ALA A 117 17.97 6.52 0.72
N MET A 118 17.59 5.33 0.25
CA MET A 118 18.48 4.18 0.22
C MET A 118 19.72 4.46 -0.63
N SER A 119 19.55 4.97 -1.85
CA SER A 119 20.68 5.29 -2.73
C SER A 119 21.68 6.25 -2.08
N ARG A 120 21.21 7.25 -1.32
CA ARG A 120 22.08 8.15 -0.54
C ARG A 120 22.80 7.45 0.60
N MET A 121 22.14 6.54 1.32
CA MET A 121 22.82 5.72 2.31
C MET A 121 23.88 4.80 1.67
N ALA A 122 23.60 4.21 0.51
CA ALA A 122 24.58 3.42 -0.24
C ALA A 122 25.83 4.23 -0.57
N GLU A 123 25.63 5.46 -1.06
CA GLU A 123 26.70 6.39 -1.41
C GLU A 123 27.59 6.68 -0.19
N HIS A 124 26.99 6.94 0.98
CA HIS A 124 27.72 7.13 2.23
C HIS A 124 28.57 5.90 2.59
N PHE A 125 27.97 4.70 2.57
CA PHE A 125 28.69 3.46 2.91
C PHE A 125 29.75 3.07 1.87
N ALA A 126 29.63 3.55 0.63
CA ALA A 126 30.67 3.41 -0.40
C ALA A 126 31.84 4.40 -0.23
N GLY A 127 31.82 5.23 0.82
CA GLY A 127 32.83 6.26 1.09
C GLY A 127 32.57 7.59 0.41
N GLY A 128 31.39 7.76 -0.20
CA GLY A 128 30.94 9.04 -0.73
C GLY A 128 30.59 10.04 0.37
N THR A 129 30.70 11.32 0.04
CA THR A 129 30.35 12.41 0.95
C THR A 129 28.86 12.73 0.80
N VAL A 130 28.07 12.40 1.81
CA VAL A 130 26.62 12.71 1.88
C VAL A 130 26.38 13.65 3.06
N MET A 131 25.77 14.79 2.82
CA MET A 131 25.40 15.74 3.88
C MET A 131 24.20 15.21 4.67
N VAL A 132 24.20 15.44 5.99
CA VAL A 132 23.10 14.98 6.86
C VAL A 132 21.79 15.66 6.48
N GLU A 133 21.85 16.92 6.07
CA GLU A 133 20.71 17.72 5.61
C GLU A 133 20.08 17.13 4.35
N ASP A 134 20.91 16.70 3.39
CA ASP A 134 20.45 16.08 2.15
C ASP A 134 19.78 14.75 2.44
N LEU A 135 20.43 13.89 3.24
CA LEU A 135 19.89 12.59 3.62
C LEU A 135 18.57 12.75 4.38
N TYR A 136 18.53 13.66 5.35
CA TYR A 136 17.33 13.99 6.11
C TYR A 136 16.20 14.46 5.19
N ALA A 137 16.49 15.37 4.24
CA ALA A 137 15.48 15.88 3.32
C ALA A 137 14.86 14.76 2.48
N VAL A 138 15.66 13.81 1.97
CA VAL A 138 15.12 12.69 1.19
C VAL A 138 14.23 11.78 2.04
N PHE A 139 14.66 11.41 3.24
CA PHE A 139 13.82 10.61 4.16
C PHE A 139 12.53 11.33 4.55
N ARG A 140 12.62 12.64 4.83
CA ARG A 140 11.47 13.46 5.19
C ARG A 140 10.44 13.51 4.06
N ARG A 141 10.87 13.65 2.82
CA ARG A 141 9.97 13.59 1.65
C ARG A 141 9.27 12.24 1.54
N GLY A 142 9.99 11.13 1.74
CA GLY A 142 9.40 9.79 1.75
C GLY A 142 8.35 9.64 2.84
N TRP A 143 8.66 10.09 4.05
CA TRP A 143 7.72 10.10 5.18
C TRP A 143 6.43 10.89 4.86
N GLU A 144 6.57 12.11 4.35
CA GLU A 144 5.44 12.97 3.98
C GLU A 144 4.59 12.35 2.86
N ALA A 145 5.23 11.86 1.80
CA ALA A 145 4.55 11.19 0.69
C ALA A 145 3.75 9.95 1.15
N GLY A 146 4.28 9.21 2.14
CA GLY A 146 3.61 8.07 2.76
C GLY A 146 2.31 8.45 3.49
N CYS A 147 2.26 9.60 4.16
CA CYS A 147 1.03 10.08 4.78
C CYS A 147 0.10 10.79 3.79
N ASP A 148 0.64 11.49 2.78
CA ASP A 148 -0.13 12.22 1.77
C ASP A 148 -0.96 11.32 0.85
N LYS A 149 -0.61 10.03 0.72
CA LYS A 149 -1.44 9.05 -0.01
C LYS A 149 -2.63 8.55 0.81
N GLY A 150 -2.57 8.64 2.14
CA GLY A 150 -3.55 8.03 3.04
C GLY A 150 -4.99 8.49 2.81
N PRO A 151 -5.28 9.80 2.66
CA PRO A 151 -6.63 10.28 2.35
C PRO A 151 -7.19 9.71 1.03
N ASP A 152 -6.36 9.58 0.00
CA ASP A 152 -6.81 9.02 -1.30
C ASP A 152 -7.02 7.51 -1.22
N GLU A 153 -6.21 6.78 -0.43
CA GLU A 153 -6.45 5.36 -0.16
C GLU A 153 -7.83 5.15 0.50
N VAL A 154 -8.16 5.97 1.50
CA VAL A 154 -9.47 5.93 2.16
C VAL A 154 -10.60 6.17 1.17
N VAL A 155 -10.49 7.22 0.35
CA VAL A 155 -11.50 7.58 -0.65
C VAL A 155 -11.63 6.50 -1.74
N ALA A 156 -10.53 5.89 -2.17
CA ALA A 156 -10.54 4.79 -3.13
C ALA A 156 -11.22 3.53 -2.54
N HIS A 157 -10.95 3.20 -1.27
CA HIS A 157 -11.59 2.07 -0.61
C HIS A 157 -13.07 2.30 -0.28
N GLN A 158 -13.47 3.54 0.00
CA GLN A 158 -14.87 3.91 0.11
C GLN A 158 -15.61 3.70 -1.23
N ALA A 159 -15.01 4.14 -2.34
CA ALA A 159 -15.58 3.93 -3.67
C ALA A 159 -15.66 2.44 -4.04
N TRP A 160 -14.67 1.63 -3.64
CA TRP A 160 -14.72 0.17 -3.80
C TRP A 160 -15.90 -0.45 -3.05
N ALA A 161 -16.14 -0.03 -1.80
CA ALA A 161 -17.27 -0.52 -1.02
C ALA A 161 -18.62 -0.16 -1.66
N ALA A 162 -18.75 1.07 -2.18
CA ALA A 162 -19.96 1.50 -2.89
C ALA A 162 -20.21 0.68 -4.17
N PHE A 163 -19.17 0.43 -4.96
CA PHE A 163 -19.25 -0.45 -6.14
C PHE A 163 -19.63 -1.89 -5.76
N ALA A 164 -19.01 -2.46 -4.71
CA ALA A 164 -19.28 -3.81 -4.26
C ALA A 164 -20.73 -3.97 -3.74
N GLU A 165 -21.24 -2.97 -3.02
CA GLU A 165 -22.62 -2.94 -2.53
C GLU A 165 -23.61 -2.94 -3.69
N LYS A 166 -23.34 -2.12 -4.71
CA LYS A 166 -24.20 -2.05 -5.89
C LYS A 166 -24.16 -3.33 -6.73
N SER A 167 -22.99 -3.94 -6.84
CA SER A 167 -22.82 -5.24 -7.49
C SER A 167 -23.57 -6.36 -6.77
N LEU A 168 -23.58 -6.33 -5.43
CA LEU A 168 -24.37 -7.28 -4.63
C LEU A 168 -25.88 -7.07 -4.81
N GLU A 169 -26.35 -5.82 -4.85
CA GLU A 169 -27.75 -5.51 -5.15
C GLU A 169 -28.18 -6.16 -6.47
N ARG A 170 -27.34 -6.04 -7.51
CA ARG A 170 -27.61 -6.62 -8.82
C ARG A 170 -27.59 -8.15 -8.80
N ALA A 171 -26.61 -8.76 -8.13
CA ALA A 171 -26.53 -10.21 -7.98
C ALA A 171 -27.79 -10.77 -7.31
N ARG A 172 -28.29 -10.13 -6.25
CA ARG A 172 -29.54 -10.51 -5.57
C ARG A 172 -30.76 -10.39 -6.51
N GLN A 173 -30.86 -9.32 -7.30
CA GLN A 173 -31.94 -9.17 -8.28
C GLN A 173 -31.92 -10.25 -9.37
N LEU A 174 -30.73 -10.64 -9.83
CA LEU A 174 -30.58 -11.72 -10.81
C LEU A 174 -30.90 -13.08 -10.20
N ASN A 175 -30.42 -13.34 -8.98
CA ASN A 175 -30.64 -14.59 -8.27
C ASN A 175 -32.14 -14.84 -8.01
N ALA A 176 -32.87 -13.82 -7.57
CA ALA A 176 -34.32 -13.90 -7.38
C ALA A 176 -35.11 -14.27 -8.65
N ARG A 177 -34.50 -14.09 -9.84
CA ARG A 177 -35.07 -14.46 -11.15
C ARG A 177 -34.48 -15.75 -11.72
N GLY A 178 -33.64 -16.46 -10.95
CA GLY A 178 -32.92 -17.65 -11.40
C GLY A 178 -31.78 -17.36 -12.39
N GLY A 179 -31.34 -16.11 -12.51
CA GLY A 179 -30.32 -15.68 -13.48
C GLY A 179 -28.88 -15.91 -13.02
N VAL A 180 -28.63 -16.07 -11.73
CA VAL A 180 -27.31 -16.41 -11.14
C VAL A 180 -27.48 -17.33 -9.92
N PRO A 181 -26.52 -18.22 -9.63
CA PRO A 181 -26.59 -19.12 -8.49
C PRO A 181 -26.35 -18.39 -7.15
N ASP A 182 -26.82 -18.98 -6.05
CA ASP A 182 -26.62 -18.45 -4.69
C ASP A 182 -25.14 -18.27 -4.33
N SER A 183 -24.26 -19.12 -4.88
CA SER A 183 -22.81 -19.02 -4.69
C SER A 183 -22.25 -17.67 -5.17
N GLU A 184 -22.79 -17.12 -6.25
CA GLU A 184 -22.36 -15.81 -6.76
C GLU A 184 -22.82 -14.68 -5.83
N VAL A 185 -24.03 -14.78 -5.26
CA VAL A 185 -24.51 -13.82 -4.26
C VAL A 185 -23.62 -13.84 -3.03
N LEU A 186 -23.30 -15.03 -2.50
CA LEU A 186 -22.41 -15.19 -1.34
C LEU A 186 -21.00 -14.64 -1.61
N GLU A 187 -20.46 -14.83 -2.83
CA GLU A 187 -19.18 -14.24 -3.20
C GLU A 187 -19.24 -12.70 -3.16
N ARG A 188 -20.32 -12.09 -3.67
CA ARG A 188 -20.49 -10.62 -3.63
C ARG A 188 -20.69 -10.10 -2.21
N GLU A 189 -21.35 -10.86 -1.34
CA GLU A 189 -21.46 -10.53 0.10
C GLU A 189 -20.09 -10.52 0.77
N ALA A 190 -19.27 -11.55 0.51
CA ALA A 190 -17.90 -11.61 1.02
C ALA A 190 -17.04 -10.44 0.49
N GLN A 191 -17.16 -10.11 -0.81
CA GLN A 191 -16.47 -8.97 -1.41
C GLN A 191 -16.85 -7.64 -0.75
N LEU A 192 -18.13 -7.41 -0.48
CA LEU A 192 -18.59 -6.21 0.23
C LEU A 192 -18.07 -6.17 1.68
N ALA A 193 -18.10 -7.29 2.38
CA ALA A 193 -17.57 -7.38 3.74
C ALA A 193 -16.07 -7.03 3.79
N MET A 194 -15.28 -7.59 2.87
CA MET A 194 -13.86 -7.26 2.71
C MET A 194 -13.67 -5.78 2.35
N ALA A 195 -14.47 -5.24 1.43
CA ALA A 195 -14.37 -3.83 1.02
C ALA A 195 -14.60 -2.88 2.20
N ARG A 196 -15.65 -3.13 3.00
CA ARG A 196 -15.98 -2.34 4.20
C ARG A 196 -14.89 -2.45 5.27
N SER A 197 -14.39 -3.65 5.52
CA SER A 197 -13.29 -3.87 6.47
C SER A 197 -12.02 -3.13 6.03
N ASN A 198 -11.65 -3.22 4.75
CA ASN A 198 -10.49 -2.50 4.20
C ASN A 198 -10.65 -0.98 4.33
N PHE A 199 -11.82 -0.43 4.02
CA PHE A 199 -12.10 0.99 4.22
C PHE A 199 -11.91 1.42 5.69
N GLN A 200 -12.48 0.69 6.64
CA GLN A 200 -12.34 0.99 8.08
C GLN A 200 -10.88 0.91 8.54
N ASN A 201 -10.15 -0.11 8.10
CA ASN A 201 -8.74 -0.29 8.43
C ASN A 201 -7.87 0.86 7.89
N ARG A 202 -8.15 1.34 6.68
CA ARG A 202 -7.43 2.46 6.06
C ARG A 202 -7.72 3.78 6.76
N GLN A 203 -8.98 4.01 7.13
CA GLN A 203 -9.37 5.18 7.91
C GLN A 203 -8.63 5.22 9.26
N ALA A 204 -8.62 4.11 10.00
CA ALA A 204 -7.89 4.01 11.26
C ALA A 204 -6.35 4.13 11.07
N GLY A 205 -5.82 3.69 9.93
CA GLY A 205 -4.41 3.83 9.57
C GLY A 205 -4.00 5.28 9.32
N LEU A 206 -4.84 6.07 8.64
CA LEU A 206 -4.60 7.49 8.37
C LEU A 206 -4.47 8.30 9.65
N ASP A 207 -5.31 8.03 10.64
CA ASP A 207 -5.26 8.71 11.94
C ASP A 207 -3.96 8.42 12.68
N ARG A 208 -3.41 7.20 12.54
CA ARG A 208 -2.09 6.85 13.07
C ARG A 208 -0.95 7.53 12.32
N CYS A 209 -1.02 7.67 10.99
CA CYS A 209 0.03 8.35 10.21
C CYS A 209 0.26 9.78 10.69
N LYS A 210 -0.82 10.48 11.05
CA LYS A 210 -0.77 11.84 11.59
C LYS A 210 -0.19 11.93 13.02
N ALA A 211 -0.21 10.81 13.76
CA ALA A 211 0.22 10.78 15.16
C ALA A 211 1.71 10.39 15.33
N VAL A 212 2.32 9.72 14.35
CA VAL A 212 3.74 9.34 14.44
C VAL A 212 4.62 10.53 14.05
N LEU A 213 5.50 10.93 14.96
CA LEU A 213 6.42 12.05 14.75
C LEU A 213 7.69 11.57 14.04
N PHE A 214 8.02 12.20 12.93
CA PHE A 214 9.34 12.09 12.32
C PHE A 214 10.30 13.04 13.06
N PRO A 215 11.52 12.60 13.44
CA PRO A 215 12.48 13.44 14.17
C PRO A 215 12.78 14.75 13.42
N SER A 216 13.00 15.85 14.14
CA SER A 216 13.47 17.10 13.50
C SER A 216 14.93 16.98 13.07
N LEU A 217 15.36 17.81 12.11
CA LEU A 217 16.77 17.86 11.70
C LEU A 217 17.69 18.15 12.89
N GLU A 218 17.29 19.06 13.78
CA GLU A 218 18.03 19.36 15.02
C GLU A 218 18.20 18.12 15.91
N GLN A 219 17.15 17.31 16.07
CA GLN A 219 17.22 16.07 16.84
C GLN A 219 18.17 15.06 16.19
N VAL A 220 18.16 14.96 14.86
CA VAL A 220 19.08 14.09 14.11
C VAL A 220 20.53 14.55 14.25
N MET A 221 20.79 15.85 14.12
CA MET A 221 22.14 16.41 14.27
C MET A 221 22.68 16.30 15.70
N ALA A 222 21.79 16.30 16.71
CA ALA A 222 22.15 16.13 18.12
C ALA A 222 22.37 14.66 18.52
N ALA A 223 22.14 13.70 17.61
CA ALA A 223 22.33 12.28 17.91
C ALA A 223 23.81 11.97 18.19
N PRO A 224 24.12 11.13 19.20
CA PRO A 224 25.49 10.73 19.49
C PRO A 224 26.08 9.97 18.28
N ARG A 225 27.33 10.29 17.94
CA ARG A 225 28.10 9.63 16.90
C ARG A 225 28.61 8.26 17.34
#